data_AF-A0A920AHV1-F1
#
_entry.id   AF-A0A920AHV1-F1
#
_cell.length_a   1.000
_cell.length_b   1.000
_cell.length_c   1.000
_cell.angle_alpha   90.00
_cell.angle_beta   90.00
_cell.angle_gamma   90.00
#
_symmetry.space_group_name_H-M   'P 1'
#
loop_
_entity.id
_entity.type
_entity.pdbx_description
1 polymer ?
#
loop_
_entity_poly.entity_id
_entity_poly.type
_entity_poly.pdbx_seq_one_letter_code
_entity_poly.pdbx_strand_id
1 'polypeptide(L)' 'MTSLIGRFNRACTKRPWVPEHLQYEGAFEESLQKLWFDTRSRPTVLNWVIDIMGTNKLLLGTNFAAGTSMP' A
#
# COMPACT_ATOMS: atom_id res chain seq x y z
N MET A 1 8.72 -12.10 -1.78
CA MET A 1 7.79 -10.98 -1.50
C MET A 1 8.24 -9.63 -2.07
N THR A 2 9.55 -9.36 -2.18
CA THR A 2 10.18 -8.12 -2.69
C THR A 2 9.86 -7.73 -4.13
N SER A 3 9.22 -8.62 -4.92
CA SER A 3 9.06 -8.39 -6.36
C SER A 3 7.98 -7.38 -6.73
N LEU A 4 6.95 -7.15 -5.90
CA LEU A 4 5.91 -6.17 -6.26
C LEU A 4 6.39 -4.74 -6.06
N ILE A 5 6.96 -4.44 -4.89
CA ILE A 5 7.54 -3.13 -4.60
C ILE A 5 8.68 -2.82 -5.57
N GLY A 6 9.60 -3.77 -5.80
CA GLY A 6 10.67 -3.60 -6.77
C GLY A 6 10.16 -3.36 -8.20
N ARG A 7 9.01 -3.95 -8.58
CA ARG A 7 8.36 -3.66 -9.87
C ARG A 7 7.80 -2.23 -9.93
N PHE A 8 7.25 -1.71 -8.83
CA PHE A 8 6.75 -0.33 -8.77
C PHE A 8 7.87 0.71 -8.70
N ASN A 9 8.94 0.47 -7.93
CA ASN A 9 10.15 1.30 -7.98
C ASN A 9 10.75 1.33 -9.39
N ARG A 10 10.81 0.17 -10.06
CA ARG A 10 11.27 0.14 -11.46
C ARG A 10 10.31 0.84 -12.43
N ALA A 11 9.02 0.91 -12.11
CA ALA A 11 8.08 1.68 -12.90
C ALA A 11 8.35 3.18 -12.77
N CYS A 12 8.70 3.66 -11.57
CA CYS A 12 9.08 5.05 -11.30
C CYS A 12 10.20 5.53 -12.23
N THR A 13 11.21 4.69 -12.51
CA THR A 13 12.36 5.08 -13.33
C THR A 13 12.24 4.77 -14.82
N LYS A 14 11.26 3.94 -15.23
CA LYS A 14 11.14 3.48 -16.63
C LYS A 14 9.93 4.00 -17.40
N ARG A 15 8.92 4.55 -16.72
CA ARG A 15 7.65 4.89 -17.35
C ARG A 15 7.57 6.40 -17.61
N PRO A 16 7.32 6.82 -18.87
CA PRO A 16 7.30 8.24 -19.22
C PRO A 16 6.11 9.00 -18.64
N TRP A 17 5.09 8.30 -18.15
CA TRP A 17 3.91 8.90 -17.51
C TRP A 17 4.10 9.18 -16.01
N VAL A 18 5.21 8.76 -15.40
CA VAL A 18 5.46 9.03 -13.98
C VAL A 18 5.81 10.51 -13.80
N PRO A 19 5.20 11.23 -12.85
CA PRO A 19 5.56 12.62 -12.57
C PRO A 19 7.06 12.76 -12.23
N GLU A 20 7.70 13.83 -12.69
CA GLU A 20 9.16 14.05 -12.56
C GLU A 20 9.65 13.89 -11.11
N HIS A 21 8.91 14.43 -10.14
CA HIS A 21 9.23 14.34 -8.72
C HIS A 21 9.11 12.92 -8.12
N LEU A 22 8.71 11.91 -8.89
CA LEU A 22 8.68 10.50 -8.50
C LEU A 22 9.64 9.64 -9.34
N GLN A 23 10.42 10.22 -10.25
CA GLN A 23 11.32 9.49 -11.16
C GLN A 23 12.69 9.20 -10.54
N TYR A 24 12.70 8.56 -9.36
CA TYR A 24 13.94 8.10 -8.71
C TYR A 24 13.75 6.73 -8.07
N GLU A 25 14.85 6.00 -7.89
CA GLU A 25 14.82 4.69 -7.22
C GLU A 25 14.36 4.85 -5.76
N GLY A 26 13.38 4.04 -5.36
CA GLY A 26 12.79 4.10 -4.00
C GLY A 26 11.61 5.08 -3.86
N ALA A 27 11.27 5.87 -4.87
CA ALA A 27 10.18 6.85 -4.80
C ALA A 27 8.82 6.23 -4.42
N PHE A 28 8.56 5.00 -4.89
CA PHE A 28 7.33 4.29 -4.53
C PHE A 28 7.33 3.85 -3.08
N GLU A 29 8.43 3.29 -2.57
CA GLU A 29 8.57 2.88 -1.16
C GLU A 29 8.37 4.06 -0.23
N GLU A 30 9.03 5.18 -0.51
CA GLU A 30 8.90 6.40 0.29
C GLU A 30 7.46 6.94 0.28
N SER A 31 6.81 6.90 -0.88
CA SER A 31 5.41 7.33 -1.01
C SER A 31 4.46 6.39 -0.27
N LEU A 32 4.69 5.09 -0.36
CA LEU A 32 3.90 4.07 0.33
C LEU A 32 3.97 4.25 1.85
N GLN A 33 5.15 4.56 2.38
CA GLN A 33 5.36 4.86 3.80
C GLN A 33 4.57 6.08 4.30
N LYS A 34 4.04 6.95 3.43
CA LYS A 34 3.23 8.11 3.83
C LYS A 34 1.77 7.75 4.12
N LEU A 35 1.30 6.58 3.67
CA LEU A 35 -0.09 6.14 3.78
C LEU A 35 -0.39 5.44 5.11
N TRP A 36 -1.67 5.48 5.51
CA TRP A 36 -2.24 4.71 6.61
C TRP A 36 -3.17 3.63 6.08
N PHE A 37 -3.21 2.46 6.72
CA PHE A 37 -4.04 1.34 6.29
C PHE A 37 -4.97 0.86 7.40
N ASP A 38 -6.18 0.43 7.04
CA ASP A 38 -7.09 -0.22 7.97
C ASP A 38 -6.84 -1.74 8.07
N THR A 39 -7.17 -2.33 9.23
CA THR A 39 -6.93 -3.77 9.48
C THR A 39 -8.03 -4.70 8.96
N ARG A 40 -9.04 -4.17 8.27
CA ARG A 40 -10.21 -4.91 7.77
C ARG A 40 -9.89 -5.92 6.67
N SER A 41 -8.73 -5.81 6.04
CA SER A 41 -8.34 -6.66 4.92
C SER A 41 -8.24 -8.15 5.30
N ARG A 42 -8.21 -9.05 4.30
CA ARG A 42 -8.01 -10.49 4.57
C ARG A 42 -6.67 -10.69 5.29
N PRO A 43 -6.52 -11.69 6.19
CA PRO A 43 -5.30 -11.88 6.96
C PRO A 43 -4.01 -11.98 6.11
N THR A 44 -4.08 -12.58 4.93
CA THR A 44 -2.94 -12.68 4.00
C THR A 44 -2.48 -11.33 3.46
N VAL A 45 -3.40 -10.41 3.21
CA VAL A 45 -3.09 -9.05 2.75
C VAL A 45 -2.55 -8.22 3.91
N LEU A 46 -3.15 -8.34 5.10
CA LEU A 46 -2.69 -7.63 6.29
C LEU A 46 -1.26 -8.03 6.66
N ASN A 47 -0.94 -9.33 6.68
CA ASN A 47 0.41 -9.81 6.94
C ASN A 47 1.41 -9.25 5.92
N TRP A 48 1.03 -9.21 4.64
CA TRP A 48 1.87 -8.63 3.60
C TRP A 48 2.14 -7.13 3.81
N VAL A 49 1.12 -6.36 4.22
CA VAL A 49 1.30 -4.93 4.56
C VAL A 49 2.22 -4.78 5.77
N ILE A 50 2.06 -5.62 6.80
CA ILE A 50 2.92 -5.62 8.00
C ILE A 50 4.38 -5.95 7.63
N ASP A 51 4.62 -6.94 6.78
CA ASP A 51 5.97 -7.33 6.34
C ASP A 51 6.70 -6.18 5.62
N ILE A 52 5.96 -5.26 5.00
CA ILE A 52 6.52 -4.16 4.20
C ILE A 52 6.65 -2.87 5.02
N MET A 53 5.63 -2.53 5.80
CA MET A 53 5.53 -1.22 6.46
C MET A 53 5.61 -1.28 7.98
N GLY A 54 5.62 -2.47 8.56
CA GLY A 54 5.43 -2.66 9.99
C GLY A 54 4.02 -2.26 10.44
N THR A 55 3.87 -2.04 11.74
CA THR A 55 2.55 -1.84 12.38
C THR A 55 2.25 -0.38 12.74
N ASN A 56 3.20 0.54 12.51
CA ASN A 56 3.12 1.93 12.99
C ASN A 56 2.00 2.75 12.34
N LYS A 57 1.57 2.38 11.12
CA LYS A 57 0.54 3.09 10.35
C LYS A 57 -0.69 2.24 10.07
N LEU A 58 -1.03 1.38 11.02
CA LEU A 58 -2.24 0.56 10.99
C LEU A 58 -3.31 1.14 11.91
N LEU A 59 -4.53 1.23 11.40
CA LEU A 59 -5.72 1.67 12.12
C LEU A 59 -6.73 0.52 12.19
N LEU A 60 -7.35 0.33 13.35
CA LEU A 60 -8.41 -0.66 13.50
C LEU A 60 -9.61 -0.26 12.63
N GLY A 61 -9.97 -1.12 11.67
CA GLY A 61 -11.15 -0.94 10.81
C GLY A 61 -12.01 -2.20 10.81
N THR A 62 -13.27 -2.08 11.23
CA THR A 62 -14.19 -3.23 11.30
C THR A 62 -15.20 -3.23 10.16
N ASN A 63 -15.55 -2.05 9.64
CA ASN A 63 -16.67 -1.85 8.71
C ASN A 63 -17.95 -2.59 9.16
N PHE A 64 -18.13 -2.63 10.48
CA PHE A 64 -19.27 -3.30 11.10
C PHE A 64 -20.56 -2.59 10.70
N ALA A 65 -21.60 -3.35 10.38
CA ALA A 65 -22.90 -2.88 9.89
C ALA A 65 -22.91 -2.20 8.51
N ALA A 66 -21.86 -2.30 7.69
CA ALA A 66 -21.87 -1.84 6.30
C ALA A 66 -22.67 -2.75 5.33
N GLY A 67 -23.68 -3.46 5.86
CA GLY A 67 -24.46 -4.45 5.16
C GLY A 67 -24.92 -3.95 3.79
N THR A 68 -24.60 -4.73 2.75
CA THR A 68 -25.28 -4.68 1.45
C THR A 68 -26.71 -5.18 1.65
N SER A 69 -27.57 -4.31 2.18
CA SER A 69 -29.04 -4.36 2.13
C SER A 69 -29.59 -3.22 3.00
N MET A 70 -29.59 -2.01 2.44
CA MET A 70 -30.78 -1.17 2.65
C MET A 70 -31.93 -1.89 1.92
N PRO A 71 -33.11 -2.09 2.53
CA PRO A 71 -34.27 -2.64 1.85
C PRO A 71 -34.69 -1.79 0.65
#